data_AF-A0A2L0QUX4-F1
#
_entry.id   AF-A0A2L0QUX4-F1
#
_cell.length_a   1.000
_cell.length_b   1.000
_cell.length_c   1.000
_cell.angle_alpha   90.00
_cell.angle_beta   90.00
_cell.angle_gamma   90.00
#
_symmetry.space_group_name_H-M   'P 1'
#
loop_
_entity.id
_entity.type
_entity.pdbx_description
1 polymer ?
#
loop_
_entity_poly.entity_id
_entity_poly.type
_entity_poly.pdbx_seq_one_letter_code
_entity_poly.pdbx_strand_id
1 'polypeptide(L)'
;MGQDQGQDPWDEFDRLGPAAPDRVPGRPGGEPLGFGFRTGVRSARVAIGFAVYTLALGTILALTGCIFFAARGQWLLVGLMLAIEAVFIFAFRRLVAQARNRSARDRPRGHGFPEKPA
;
A
#
# COMPACT_ATOMS: atom_id res chain seq x y z
N MET A 1 33.29 -27.84 30.96
CA MET A 1 32.12 -28.51 30.36
C MET A 1 30.99 -27.50 30.35
N GLY A 2 30.63 -26.99 29.17
CA GLY A 2 29.55 -26.03 28.99
C GLY A 2 28.32 -26.73 28.44
N GLN A 3 27.17 -26.48 29.04
CA GLN A 3 25.85 -26.80 28.50
C GLN A 3 24.95 -25.64 28.85
N ASP A 4 24.88 -24.63 27.97
CA ASP A 4 23.87 -23.58 28.09
C ASP A 4 23.60 -22.91 26.72
N GLN A 5 23.65 -23.69 25.65
CA GLN A 5 23.37 -23.18 24.30
C GLN A 5 22.55 -24.21 23.54
N GLY A 6 21.26 -23.92 23.35
CA GLY A 6 20.43 -24.75 22.47
C GLY A 6 18.93 -24.62 22.65
N GLN A 7 18.43 -23.76 23.53
CA GLN A 7 17.01 -23.44 23.55
C GLN A 7 16.83 -22.13 22.80
N ASP A 8 16.38 -22.23 21.55
CA ASP A 8 16.03 -21.07 20.74
C ASP A 8 14.88 -20.34 21.45
N PRO A 9 15.04 -19.06 21.83
CA PRO A 9 13.98 -18.29 22.48
C PRO A 9 12.67 -18.26 21.68
N TRP A 10 12.75 -18.54 20.38
CA TRP A 10 11.61 -18.55 19.47
C TRP A 10 10.83 -19.87 19.46
N ASP A 11 11.40 -20.98 19.95
CA ASP A 11 10.70 -22.29 20.03
C ASP A 11 9.47 -22.23 20.95
N GLU A 12 9.48 -21.36 21.95
CA GLU A 12 8.36 -21.17 22.88
C GLU A 12 7.21 -20.40 22.21
N PHE A 13 7.53 -19.50 21.28
CA PHE A 13 6.56 -18.75 20.49
C PHE A 13 5.95 -19.60 19.37
N ASP A 14 6.72 -20.46 18.72
CA ASP A 14 6.20 -21.35 17.66
C ASP A 14 5.22 -22.39 18.21
N ARG A 15 5.34 -22.73 19.50
CA ARG A 15 4.38 -23.61 20.21
C ARG A 15 3.10 -22.88 20.63
N LEU A 16 3.10 -21.56 20.68
CA LEU A 16 1.90 -20.77 20.88
C LEU A 16 1.10 -20.79 19.58
N GLY A 17 0.22 -21.79 19.44
CA GLY A 17 -0.81 -21.78 18.41
C GLY A 17 -1.63 -20.48 18.47
N PRO A 18 -2.28 -20.07 17.36
CA PRO A 18 -3.00 -18.79 17.27
C PRO A 18 -3.94 -18.61 18.48
N ALA A 19 -3.77 -17.48 19.18
CA ALA A 19 -4.40 -17.21 20.48
C ALA A 19 -5.94 -17.20 20.47
N ALA A 20 -6.57 -17.23 19.29
CA ALA A 20 -7.99 -17.42 19.13
C ALA A 20 -8.28 -18.19 17.83
N PRO A 21 -9.33 -19.04 17.81
CA PRO A 21 -9.88 -19.54 16.57
C PRO A 21 -10.32 -18.34 15.72
N ASP A 22 -9.77 -18.20 14.52
CA ASP A 22 -10.13 -17.16 13.55
C ASP A 22 -11.58 -17.31 13.02
N ARG A 23 -12.34 -18.26 13.59
CA ARG A 23 -13.72 -18.61 13.22
C ARG A 23 -14.61 -18.45 14.44
N VAL A 24 -15.45 -17.41 14.42
CA VAL A 24 -16.54 -17.25 15.38
C VAL A 24 -17.54 -18.40 15.18
N PRO A 25 -17.84 -19.21 16.20
CA PRO A 25 -18.81 -20.30 16.09
C PRO A 25 -20.20 -19.75 15.70
N GLY A 26 -20.81 -20.29 14.64
CA GLY A 26 -22.19 -19.98 14.22
C GLY A 26 -22.36 -19.11 12.96
N ARG A 27 -21.29 -18.71 12.27
CA ARG A 27 -21.39 -17.96 11.00
C ARG A 27 -20.91 -18.79 9.80
N PRO A 28 -21.81 -19.21 8.88
CA PRO A 28 -21.40 -19.85 7.64
C PRO A 28 -20.82 -18.77 6.72
N GLY A 29 -19.53 -18.90 6.39
CA GLY A 29 -18.78 -17.88 5.64
C GLY A 29 -17.92 -17.03 6.57
N GLY A 30 -16.72 -17.54 6.86
CA GLY A 30 -15.68 -16.80 7.56
C GLY A 30 -15.18 -15.64 6.71
N GLU A 31 -15.90 -14.53 6.71
CA GLU A 31 -15.22 -13.25 6.52
C GLU A 31 -14.34 -13.06 7.74
N PRO A 32 -13.01 -12.90 7.56
CA PRO A 32 -12.15 -12.60 8.68
C PRO A 32 -12.70 -11.34 9.34
N LEU A 33 -12.87 -11.38 10.66
CA LEU A 33 -13.03 -10.17 11.46
C LEU A 33 -11.67 -9.45 11.52
N GLY A 34 -11.02 -9.27 10.37
CA GLY A 34 -9.83 -8.46 10.23
C GLY A 34 -10.17 -7.11 10.84
N PHE A 35 -9.28 -6.62 11.72
CA PHE A 35 -9.37 -5.34 12.42
C PHE A 35 -10.29 -4.39 11.67
N GLY A 36 -11.39 -3.96 12.31
CA GLY A 36 -12.51 -3.17 11.77
C GLY A 36 -12.15 -1.79 11.22
N PHE A 37 -11.07 -1.72 10.46
CA PHE A 37 -10.70 -0.65 9.60
C PHE A 37 -11.63 -0.69 8.40
N ARG A 38 -12.76 0.01 8.52
CA ARG A 38 -13.38 0.69 7.37
C ARG A 38 -12.45 1.78 6.79
N THR A 39 -11.14 1.54 6.73
CA THR A 39 -10.13 2.47 6.21
C THR A 39 -10.23 2.62 4.70
N GLY A 40 -10.89 1.69 4.00
CA GLY A 40 -10.99 1.69 2.54
C GLY A 40 -11.55 2.98 1.92
N VAL A 41 -12.39 3.74 2.63
CA VAL A 41 -13.05 4.94 2.07
C VAL A 41 -12.44 6.28 2.51
N ARG A 42 -11.68 6.34 3.62
CA ARG A 42 -10.97 7.55 4.08
C ARG A 42 -9.46 7.45 3.91
N SER A 43 -8.84 6.29 4.15
CA SER A 43 -7.39 6.13 3.97
C SER A 43 -7.00 6.11 2.50
N ALA A 44 -7.86 5.65 1.59
CA ALA A 44 -7.58 5.72 0.16
C ALA A 44 -7.39 7.18 -0.31
N ARG A 45 -8.25 8.12 0.17
CA ARG A 45 -8.11 9.54 -0.15
C ARG A 45 -6.88 10.17 0.51
N VAL A 46 -6.58 9.80 1.76
CA VAL A 46 -5.37 10.26 2.46
C VAL A 46 -4.10 9.74 1.78
N ALA A 47 -4.09 8.47 1.35
CA ALA A 47 -2.98 7.87 0.63
C ALA A 47 -2.77 8.56 -0.73
N ILE A 48 -3.84 8.84 -1.46
CA ILE A 48 -3.76 9.63 -2.71
C ILE A 48 -3.24 11.04 -2.42
N GLY A 49 -3.75 11.70 -1.36
CA GLY A 49 -3.32 13.04 -0.97
C GLY A 49 -1.85 13.10 -0.59
N PHE A 50 -1.37 12.15 0.22
CA PHE A 50 0.04 11.99 0.58
C PHE A 50 0.89 11.74 -0.67
N ALA A 51 0.44 10.84 -1.54
CA ALA A 51 1.13 10.53 -2.78
C ALA A 51 1.27 11.79 -3.67
N VAL A 52 0.19 12.57 -3.85
CA VAL A 52 0.22 13.82 -4.61
C VAL A 52 1.13 14.87 -3.94
N TYR A 53 1.09 14.97 -2.60
CA TYR A 53 1.97 15.87 -1.86
C TYR A 53 3.44 15.53 -2.06
N THR A 54 3.82 14.25 -1.93
CA THR A 54 5.19 13.78 -2.16
C THR A 54 5.62 14.02 -3.60
N LEU A 55 4.73 13.79 -4.57
CA LEU A 55 5.01 14.09 -5.98
C LEU A 55 5.31 15.58 -6.18
N ALA A 56 4.42 16.45 -5.70
CA ALA A 56 4.60 17.89 -5.82
C ALA A 56 5.90 18.37 -5.13
N LEU A 57 6.17 17.86 -3.93
CA LEU A 57 7.39 18.18 -3.19
C LEU A 57 8.65 17.71 -3.95
N GLY A 58 8.62 16.49 -4.50
CA GLY A 58 9.69 15.95 -5.33
C GLY A 58 9.95 16.81 -6.56
N THR A 59 8.90 17.20 -7.28
CA THR A 59 9.00 18.06 -8.47
C THR A 59 9.60 19.43 -8.13
N ILE A 60 9.20 20.05 -7.02
CA ILE A 60 9.79 21.34 -6.57
C ILE A 60 11.29 21.17 -6.30
N LEU A 61 11.69 20.07 -5.66
CA LEU A 61 13.09 19.80 -5.35
C LEU A 61 13.90 19.54 -6.64
N ALA A 62 13.36 18.77 -7.57
CA ALA A 62 13.95 18.50 -8.88
C ALA A 62 14.12 19.80 -9.68
N LEU A 63 13.11 20.67 -9.71
CA LEU A 63 13.19 21.98 -10.38
C LEU A 63 14.28 22.86 -9.76
N THR A 64 14.34 22.90 -8.43
CA THR A 64 15.36 23.68 -7.70
C THR A 64 16.76 23.18 -8.05
N GLY A 65 16.97 21.86 -8.04
CA GLY A 65 18.24 21.26 -8.44
C GLY A 65 18.57 21.50 -9.92
N CYS A 66 17.60 21.43 -10.82
CA CYS A 66 17.78 21.76 -12.23
C CYS A 66 18.27 23.20 -12.41
N ILE A 67 17.65 24.18 -11.75
CA ILE A 67 18.08 25.59 -11.81
C ILE A 67 19.51 25.72 -11.30
N PHE A 68 19.82 25.10 -10.15
CA PHE A 68 21.15 25.16 -9.56
C PHE A 68 22.24 24.53 -10.45
N PHE A 69 22.00 23.34 -10.99
CA PHE A 69 22.96 22.66 -11.87
C PHE A 69 23.08 23.32 -13.24
N ALA A 70 21.99 23.86 -13.79
CA ALA A 70 22.02 24.64 -15.02
C ALA A 70 22.86 25.91 -14.85
N ALA A 71 22.71 26.61 -13.72
CA ALA A 71 23.53 27.78 -13.39
C ALA A 71 25.03 27.45 -13.25
N ARG A 72 25.36 26.21 -12.87
CA ARG A 72 26.73 25.67 -12.82
C ARG A 72 27.24 25.13 -14.17
N GLY A 73 26.42 25.16 -15.23
CA GLY A 73 26.74 24.60 -16.55
C GLY A 73 26.77 23.06 -16.60
N GLN A 74 26.26 22.38 -15.56
CA GLN A 74 26.31 20.93 -15.43
C GLN A 74 25.10 20.26 -16.10
N TRP A 75 25.02 20.37 -17.43
CA TRP A 75 23.89 19.86 -18.23
C TRP A 75 23.65 18.36 -18.11
N LEU A 76 24.70 17.57 -17.88
CA LEU A 76 24.57 16.12 -17.67
C LEU A 76 23.80 15.79 -16.38
N LEU A 77 24.05 16.54 -15.31
CA LEU A 77 23.31 16.38 -14.05
C LEU A 77 21.87 16.88 -14.18
N VAL A 78 21.63 17.96 -14.96
CA VAL A 78 20.27 18.41 -15.29
C VAL A 78 19.51 17.31 -16.04
N GLY A 79 20.12 16.73 -17.07
CA GLY A 79 19.52 15.63 -17.84
C GLY A 79 19.22 14.41 -16.97
N LEU A 80 20.16 14.02 -16.11
CA LEU A 80 19.98 12.91 -15.16
C LEU A 80 18.84 13.21 -14.17
N MET A 81 18.79 14.43 -13.61
CA MET A 81 17.74 14.86 -12.69
C MET A 81 16.36 14.77 -13.36
N LEU A 82 16.24 15.29 -14.59
CA LEU A 82 14.99 15.23 -15.36
C LEU A 82 14.60 13.79 -15.70
N ALA A 83 15.57 12.92 -16.00
CA ALA A 83 15.30 11.51 -16.27
C ALA A 83 14.75 10.80 -15.02
N ILE A 84 15.35 11.03 -13.85
CA ILE A 84 14.88 10.48 -12.58
C ILE A 84 13.46 11.00 -12.27
N GLU A 85 13.23 12.31 -12.40
CA GLU A 85 11.91 12.92 -12.18
C GLU A 85 10.86 12.33 -13.15
N ALA A 86 11.20 12.14 -14.42
CA ALA A 86 10.29 11.55 -15.41
C ALA A 86 9.92 10.10 -15.06
N VAL A 87 10.90 9.30 -14.61
CA VAL A 87 10.66 7.93 -14.11
C VAL A 87 9.74 7.96 -12.89
N PHE A 88 9.97 8.89 -11.96
CA PHE A 88 9.15 9.05 -10.77
C PHE A 88 7.69 9.39 -11.11
N ILE A 89 7.47 10.38 -11.98
CA ILE A 89 6.14 10.74 -12.50
C ILE A 89 5.48 9.54 -13.20
N PHE A 90 6.23 8.80 -14.02
CA PHE A 90 5.69 7.64 -14.75
C PHE A 90 5.26 6.52 -13.79
N ALA A 91 6.11 6.17 -12.82
CA ALA A 91 5.79 5.18 -11.79
C ALA A 91 4.55 5.61 -10.99
N PHE A 92 4.45 6.89 -10.66
CA PHE A 92 3.31 7.46 -9.95
C PHE A 92 2.01 7.36 -10.76
N ARG A 93 2.04 7.76 -12.03
CA ARG A 93 0.88 7.64 -12.94
C ARG A 93 0.42 6.18 -13.06
N ARG A 94 1.37 5.24 -13.14
CA ARG A 94 1.08 3.80 -13.17
C ARG A 94 0.41 3.34 -11.88
N LEU A 95 0.90 3.79 -10.72
CA LEU A 95 0.33 3.45 -9.42
C LEU A 95 -1.10 3.97 -9.27
N VAL A 96 -1.36 5.21 -9.68
CA VAL A 96 -2.72 5.79 -9.71
C VAL A 96 -3.64 5.02 -10.66
N ALA A 97 -3.16 4.65 -11.84
CA ALA A 97 -3.93 3.84 -12.79
C ALA A 97 -4.27 2.46 -12.22
N GLN A 98 -3.32 1.81 -11.52
CA GLN A 98 -3.56 0.54 -10.84
C GLN A 98 -4.59 0.68 -9.71
N ALA A 99 -4.52 1.75 -8.92
CA ALA A 99 -5.48 2.02 -7.85
C ALA A 99 -6.91 2.21 -8.40
N ARG A 100 -7.06 2.95 -9.51
CA ARG A 100 -8.36 3.12 -10.19
C ARG A 100 -8.93 1.81 -10.73
N ASN A 101 -8.09 0.96 -11.33
CA ASN A 101 -8.53 -0.31 -11.91
C ASN A 101 -8.96 -1.34 -10.85
N ARG A 102 -8.36 -1.32 -9.65
CA ARG A 102 -8.85 -2.14 -8.52
C ARG A 102 -10.27 -1.76 -8.11
N SER A 103 -10.57 -0.47 -8.07
CA SER A 103 -11.88 0.06 -7.67
C SER A 103 -13.03 -0.34 -8.62
N ALA A 104 -12.74 -0.69 -9.88
CA ALA A 104 -13.75 -1.13 -10.84
C ALA A 104 -14.12 -2.62 -10.70
N ARG A 105 -13.23 -3.44 -10.10
CA ARG A 105 -13.43 -4.88 -9.94
C ARG A 105 -14.28 -5.24 -8.73
N ASP A 106 -14.47 -4.29 -7.82
CA ASP A 106 -15.19 -4.42 -6.56
C ASP A 106 -16.66 -4.01 -6.64
N ARG A 107 -17.28 -4.08 -7.82
CA ARG A 107 -18.75 -4.06 -7.92
C ARG A 107 -19.25 -5.45 -7.57
N PRO A 108 -19.92 -5.66 -6.42
CA PRO A 108 -20.64 -6.90 -6.22
C PRO A 108 -21.73 -6.92 -7.30
N ARG A 109 -21.71 -7.94 -8.17
CA ARG A 109 -22.91 -8.28 -8.93
C ARG A 109 -23.97 -8.59 -7.88
N GLY A 110 -24.93 -7.68 -7.72
CA GLY A 110 -26.06 -7.86 -6.81
C GLY A 110 -26.69 -9.20 -7.10
N HIS A 111 -26.50 -10.16 -6.20
CA HIS A 111 -27.17 -11.43 -6.25
C HIS A 111 -28.63 -11.12 -5.96
N GLY A 112 -29.49 -11.32 -6.97
CA GLY A 112 -30.93 -11.16 -6.83
C GLY A 112 -31.41 -11.98 -5.64
N PHE A 113 -32.13 -11.31 -4.73
CA PHE A 113 -32.86 -11.99 -3.67
C PHE A 113 -33.91 -12.91 -4.31
N PRO A 114 -34.05 -14.17 -3.88
CA PRO A 114 -35.16 -14.99 -4.34
C PRO A 114 -36.45 -14.46 -3.71
N GLU A 115 -37.39 -14.05 -4.55
CA GLU A 115 -38.76 -13.76 -4.12
C GLU A 115 -39.33 -15.02 -3.45
N LYS A 116 -39.73 -14.90 -2.18
CA LYS A 116 -40.52 -15.94 -1.51
C LYS A 116 -41.98 -15.80 -1.98
N PRO A 117 -42.61 -16.86 -2.49
CA PRO A 117 -44.06 -16.88 -2.64
C PRO A 117 -44.69 -17.18 -1.27
N ALA A 118 -45.69 -16.39 -0.89
CA ALA A 118 -46.67 -16.72 0.14
C ALA A 118 -48.04 -16.19 -0.31
#